data_AF-A0A2E0UR91-F1
#
_entry.id   AF-A0A2E0UR91-F1
#
_cell.length_a   1.000
_cell.length_b   1.000
_cell.length_c   1.000
_cell.angle_alpha   90.00
_cell.angle_beta   90.00
_cell.angle_gamma   90.00
#
_symmetry.space_group_name_H-M   'P 1'
#
loop_
_entity.id
_entity.type
_entity.pdbx_description
1 polymer ?
#
loop_
_entity_poly.entity_id
_entity_poly.type
_entity_poly.pdbx_seq_one_letter_code
_entity_poly.pdbx_strand_id
1 'polypeptide(L)'
;MENKNRDPQKSITGAIILILIGVVFLVKRLNLIEIQNWWALFILIPAISSLSNLIQDLRRGISMTAVIAQGILGAIFPAAIAAMLLFNLSWEKFWPIFIILAGFSLLLTGFLPAGKGLESLIQTIQPWLISSGLAVILTGSLFFVQTINFFNINKFVPNWWGLPILVAAMGGVIAAYFSFKADKKTKTGINLLAALILSIPGFFAILGIQANLVFPLLIIAIGMVLIITFINQK
;
A
#
# COMPACT_ATOMS: atom_id res chain seq x y z
N MET A 1 8.25 -46.04 25.11
CA MET A 1 7.62 -45.96 23.78
C MET A 1 6.89 -44.63 23.72
N GLU A 2 7.53 -43.62 23.15
CA GLU A 2 7.05 -42.24 23.15
C GLU A 2 6.02 -42.05 22.03
N ASN A 3 4.76 -41.83 22.41
CA ASN A 3 3.65 -41.66 21.49
C ASN A 3 3.73 -40.25 20.88
N LYS A 4 4.39 -40.17 19.72
CA LYS A 4 4.56 -38.94 18.94
C LYS A 4 3.19 -38.49 18.43
N ASN A 5 2.54 -37.61 19.19
CA ASN A 5 1.36 -36.86 18.79
C ASN A 5 1.61 -36.24 17.41
N ARG A 6 1.01 -36.82 16.37
CA ARG A 6 1.04 -36.27 15.01
C ARG A 6 0.05 -35.11 15.01
N ASP A 7 0.55 -33.89 14.93
CA ASP A 7 -0.29 -32.69 14.73
C ASP A 7 -1.30 -32.94 13.59
N PRO A 8 -2.61 -33.04 13.88
CA PRO A 8 -3.63 -33.32 12.87
C PRO A 8 -3.72 -32.24 11.78
N GLN A 9 -3.15 -31.05 12.05
CA GLN A 9 -3.18 -29.89 11.16
C GLN A 9 -2.34 -30.07 9.88
N LYS A 10 -1.24 -30.83 9.91
CA LYS A 10 -0.41 -31.08 8.70
C LYS A 10 -1.09 -32.04 7.71
N SER A 11 -1.96 -32.93 8.19
CA SER A 11 -2.65 -33.93 7.36
C SER A 11 -3.79 -33.32 6.53
N ILE A 12 -4.47 -32.29 7.06
CA ILE A 12 -5.64 -31.70 6.41
C ILE A 12 -5.22 -30.80 5.24
N THR A 13 -4.14 -30.04 5.37
CA THR A 13 -3.64 -29.16 4.30
C THR A 13 -3.25 -29.95 3.05
N GLY A 14 -2.58 -31.09 3.21
CA GLY A 14 -2.22 -31.97 2.08
C GLY A 14 -3.44 -32.55 1.36
N ALA A 15 -4.47 -32.96 2.11
CA ALA A 15 -5.71 -33.48 1.54
C ALA A 15 -6.47 -32.42 0.72
N ILE A 16 -6.54 -31.18 1.22
CA ILE A 16 -7.17 -30.05 0.51
C ILE A 16 -6.43 -29.74 -0.79
N ILE A 17 -5.08 -29.73 -0.77
CA ILE A 17 -4.27 -29.51 -1.98
C ILE A 17 -4.56 -30.59 -3.03
N LEU A 18 -4.63 -31.86 -2.63
CA LEU A 18 -4.92 -32.97 -3.55
C LEU A 18 -6.33 -32.87 -4.15
N ILE A 19 -7.34 -32.48 -3.35
CA ILE A 19 -8.70 -32.24 -3.85
C ILE A 19 -8.72 -31.09 -4.87
N LEU A 20 -8.06 -29.97 -4.57
CA LEU A 20 -7.96 -28.83 -5.49
C LEU A 20 -7.29 -29.23 -6.80
N ILE A 21 -6.19 -29.98 -6.75
CA ILE A 21 -5.52 -30.52 -7.95
C ILE A 21 -6.50 -31.40 -8.73
N GLY A 22 -7.19 -32.33 -8.07
CA GLY A 22 -8.15 -33.22 -8.71
C GLY A 22 -9.28 -32.46 -9.43
N VAL A 23 -9.86 -31.44 -8.80
CA VAL A 23 -10.90 -30.59 -9.40
C VAL A 23 -10.38 -29.87 -10.64
N VAL A 24 -9.16 -29.34 -10.60
CA VAL A 24 -8.54 -28.62 -11.73
C VAL A 24 -8.30 -29.54 -12.92
N PHE A 25 -7.79 -30.74 -12.68
CA PHE A 25 -7.63 -31.75 -13.73
C PHE A 25 -8.97 -32.15 -14.34
N LEU A 26 -10.03 -32.23 -13.53
CA LEU A 26 -11.37 -32.58 -13.97
C LEU A 26 -11.99 -31.45 -14.83
N VAL A 27 -11.88 -30.20 -14.40
CA VAL A 27 -12.31 -29.02 -15.19
C VAL A 27 -11.57 -28.93 -16.52
N LYS A 28 -10.25 -29.17 -16.52
CA LYS A 28 -9.42 -29.18 -17.74
C LYS A 28 -9.83 -30.29 -18.70
N ARG A 29 -10.16 -31.48 -18.19
CA ARG A 29 -10.58 -32.62 -19.01
C ARG A 29 -11.98 -32.42 -19.61
N LEU A 30 -12.84 -31.66 -18.95
CA LEU A 30 -14.19 -31.34 -19.43
C LEU A 30 -14.23 -30.13 -20.38
N ASN A 31 -13.10 -29.45 -20.65
CA ASN A 31 -13.02 -28.26 -21.50
C ASN A 31 -14.02 -27.14 -21.12
N LEU A 32 -14.45 -27.08 -19.86
CA LEU A 32 -15.45 -26.11 -19.40
C LEU A 32 -14.87 -24.69 -19.33
N ILE A 33 -13.57 -24.56 -19.03
CA ILE A 33 -12.84 -23.29 -18.91
C ILE A 33 -11.39 -23.52 -19.37
N GLU A 34 -10.88 -22.70 -20.28
CA GLU A 34 -9.47 -22.70 -20.67
C GLU A 34 -8.59 -22.07 -19.58
N ILE A 35 -8.33 -22.82 -18.51
CA ILE A 35 -7.39 -22.39 -17.46
C ILE A 35 -5.96 -22.66 -17.96
N GLN A 36 -5.37 -21.66 -18.61
CA GLN A 36 -3.99 -21.76 -19.13
C GLN A 36 -2.97 -21.88 -17.99
N ASN A 37 -3.11 -21.06 -16.94
CA ASN A 37 -2.15 -20.97 -15.84
C ASN A 37 -2.63 -21.68 -14.56
N TRP A 38 -3.05 -22.93 -14.68
CA TRP A 38 -3.53 -23.73 -13.54
C TRP A 38 -2.53 -23.84 -12.38
N TRP A 39 -1.24 -23.76 -12.68
CA TRP A 39 -0.15 -23.76 -11.70
C TRP A 39 -0.19 -22.54 -10.76
N ALA A 40 -0.89 -21.46 -11.13
CA ALA A 40 -1.07 -20.29 -10.28
C ALA A 40 -1.81 -20.62 -8.97
N LEU A 41 -2.51 -21.75 -8.89
CA LEU A 41 -3.06 -22.25 -7.62
C LEU A 41 -1.99 -22.56 -6.57
N PHE A 42 -0.76 -22.90 -6.98
CA PHE A 42 0.34 -23.09 -6.04
C PHE A 42 0.73 -21.77 -5.34
N ILE A 43 0.52 -20.63 -5.99
CA ILE A 43 0.74 -19.29 -5.41
C ILE A 43 -0.30 -19.00 -4.31
N LEU A 44 -1.50 -19.60 -4.38
CA LEU A 44 -2.51 -19.45 -3.33
C LEU A 44 -2.17 -20.21 -2.05
N ILE A 45 -1.32 -21.23 -2.09
CA ILE A 45 -0.96 -22.02 -0.90
C ILE A 45 -0.37 -21.13 0.22
N PRO A 46 0.70 -20.34 -0.02
CA PRO A 46 1.22 -19.42 0.99
C PRO A 46 0.21 -18.31 1.33
N ALA A 47 -0.62 -17.87 0.39
CA ALA A 47 -1.66 -16.86 0.66
C ALA A 47 -2.71 -17.37 1.67
N ILE A 48 -3.19 -18.60 1.49
CA ILE A 48 -4.15 -19.26 2.38
C ILE A 48 -3.51 -19.49 3.76
N SER A 49 -2.23 -19.89 3.79
CA SER A 49 -1.48 -20.02 5.05
C SER A 49 -1.42 -18.69 5.82
N SER A 50 -1.05 -17.61 5.14
CA SER A 50 -1.03 -16.25 5.71
C SER A 50 -2.41 -15.82 6.20
N LEU A 51 -3.47 -16.13 5.46
CA LEU A 51 -4.84 -15.82 5.85
C LEU A 51 -5.30 -16.61 7.08
N SER A 52 -4.96 -17.91 7.16
CA SER A 52 -5.23 -18.75 8.33
C SER A 52 -4.53 -18.20 9.58
N ASN A 53 -3.26 -17.80 9.45
CA ASN A 53 -2.52 -17.19 10.55
C ASN A 53 -3.16 -15.88 10.99
N LEU A 54 -3.56 -15.03 10.05
CA LEU A 54 -4.28 -13.78 10.32
C LEU A 54 -5.57 -14.02 11.11
N ILE A 55 -6.38 -15.01 10.73
CA ILE A 55 -7.62 -15.36 11.45
C ILE A 55 -7.31 -15.86 12.87
N GLN A 56 -6.25 -16.66 13.05
CA GLN A 56 -5.84 -17.14 14.36
C GLN A 56 -5.31 -16.01 15.25
N ASP A 57 -4.53 -15.09 14.70
CA ASP A 57 -3.98 -13.95 15.43
C ASP A 57 -5.07 -12.97 15.85
N LEU A 58 -6.08 -12.75 15.00
CA LEU A 58 -7.30 -12.01 15.34
C LEU A 58 -8.07 -12.68 16.49
N ARG A 59 -8.21 -14.01 16.46
CA ARG A 59 -8.88 -14.77 17.53
C ARG A 59 -8.09 -14.75 18.85
N ARG A 60 -6.77 -14.64 18.78
CA ARG A 60 -5.86 -14.55 19.94
C ARG A 60 -5.79 -13.15 20.54
N GLY A 61 -6.49 -12.17 19.97
CA GLY A 61 -6.47 -10.79 20.45
C GLY A 61 -5.13 -10.08 20.23
N ILE A 62 -4.31 -10.58 19.29
CA ILE A 62 -3.08 -9.88 18.90
C ILE A 62 -3.48 -8.54 18.29
N SER A 63 -2.73 -7.48 18.64
CA SER A 63 -3.02 -6.13 18.15
C SER A 63 -3.17 -6.12 16.63
N MET A 64 -4.24 -5.51 16.11
CA MET A 64 -4.49 -5.36 14.67
C MET A 64 -3.23 -4.85 13.93
N THR A 65 -2.37 -4.09 14.60
CA THR A 65 -1.15 -3.54 14.02
C THR A 65 -0.17 -4.59 13.52
N ALA A 66 0.12 -5.60 14.35
CA ALA A 66 1.00 -6.70 13.98
C ALA A 66 0.36 -7.59 12.90
N VAL A 67 -0.96 -7.74 12.96
CA VAL A 67 -1.76 -8.59 12.05
C VAL A 67 -1.86 -7.99 10.64
N ILE A 68 -2.12 -6.68 10.53
CA ILE A 68 -2.19 -5.97 9.24
C ILE A 68 -0.82 -5.93 8.57
N ALA A 69 0.25 -5.63 9.34
CA ALA A 69 1.59 -5.50 8.82
C ALA A 69 2.15 -6.81 8.22
N GLN A 70 1.76 -7.97 8.76
CA GLN A 70 2.33 -9.27 8.35
C GLN A 70 1.36 -10.11 7.50
N GLY A 71 0.05 -10.08 7.80
CA GLY A 71 -0.90 -11.02 7.21
C GLY A 71 -1.60 -10.53 5.95
N ILE A 72 -1.99 -9.24 5.89
CA ILE A 72 -2.79 -8.70 4.78
C ILE A 72 -1.94 -8.59 3.51
N LEU A 73 -0.74 -8.00 3.62
CA LEU A 73 0.19 -7.90 2.50
C LEU A 73 0.62 -9.28 1.98
N GLY A 74 0.90 -10.21 2.89
CA GLY A 74 1.35 -11.56 2.56
C GLY A 74 0.28 -12.45 1.94
N ALA A 75 -1.01 -12.17 2.15
CA ALA A 75 -2.11 -12.94 1.56
C ALA A 75 -2.68 -12.29 0.29
N ILE A 76 -2.90 -10.97 0.30
CA ILE A 76 -3.64 -10.31 -0.77
C ILE A 76 -2.80 -10.18 -2.04
N PHE A 77 -1.50 -9.87 -1.94
CA PHE A 77 -0.64 -9.72 -3.12
C PHE A 77 -0.50 -11.03 -3.91
N PRO A 78 -0.14 -12.17 -3.28
CA PRO A 78 -0.06 -13.44 -4.01
C PRO A 78 -1.44 -13.90 -4.51
N ALA A 79 -2.53 -13.62 -3.78
CA ALA A 79 -3.88 -13.92 -4.24
C ALA A 79 -4.25 -13.13 -5.51
N ALA A 80 -3.91 -11.84 -5.56
CA ALA A 80 -4.12 -11.02 -6.75
C ALA A 80 -3.30 -11.52 -7.95
N ILE A 81 -2.03 -11.87 -7.74
CA ILE A 81 -1.17 -12.46 -8.79
C ILE A 81 -1.77 -13.79 -9.28
N ALA A 82 -2.17 -14.67 -8.36
CA ALA A 82 -2.77 -15.95 -8.70
C ALA A 82 -4.05 -15.78 -9.51
N ALA A 83 -4.93 -14.85 -9.12
CA ALA A 83 -6.14 -14.52 -9.87
C ALA A 83 -5.81 -14.00 -11.27
N MET A 84 -4.86 -13.07 -11.41
CA MET A 84 -4.45 -12.56 -12.71
C MET A 84 -3.94 -13.66 -13.64
N LEU A 85 -3.11 -14.57 -13.12
CA LEU A 85 -2.60 -15.68 -13.90
C LEU A 85 -3.74 -16.66 -14.26
N LEU A 86 -4.57 -17.07 -13.30
CA LEU A 86 -5.65 -18.02 -13.52
C LEU A 86 -6.62 -17.59 -14.61
N PHE A 87 -6.97 -16.31 -14.65
CA PHE A 87 -7.86 -15.73 -15.65
C PHE A 87 -7.15 -15.18 -16.89
N ASN A 88 -5.82 -15.37 -16.99
CA ASN A 88 -4.98 -14.87 -18.07
C ASN A 88 -5.18 -13.35 -18.32
N LEU A 89 -5.28 -12.58 -17.23
CA LEU A 89 -5.47 -11.14 -17.30
C LEU A 89 -4.20 -10.44 -17.80
N SER A 90 -4.38 -9.44 -18.65
CA SER A 90 -3.25 -8.64 -19.17
C SER A 90 -2.57 -7.88 -18.04
N TRP A 91 -1.27 -8.15 -17.83
CA TRP A 91 -0.42 -7.40 -16.91
C TRP A 91 -0.43 -5.90 -17.18
N GLU A 92 -0.47 -5.50 -18.46
CA GLU A 92 -0.55 -4.11 -18.88
C GLU A 92 -1.79 -3.40 -18.32
N LYS A 93 -2.92 -4.11 -18.20
CA LYS A 93 -4.19 -3.54 -17.74
C LYS A 93 -4.36 -3.55 -16.23
N PHE A 94 -3.89 -4.59 -15.57
CA PHE A 94 -4.23 -4.86 -14.17
C PHE A 94 -3.12 -4.52 -13.17
N TRP A 95 -1.90 -4.18 -13.62
CA TRP A 95 -0.83 -3.77 -12.71
C TRP A 95 -1.18 -2.61 -11.75
N PRO A 96 -2.06 -1.63 -12.08
CA PRO A 96 -2.40 -0.56 -11.15
C PRO A 96 -3.12 -1.06 -9.88
N ILE A 97 -3.70 -2.26 -9.91
CA ILE A 97 -4.29 -2.90 -8.72
C ILE A 97 -3.23 -3.08 -7.63
N PHE A 98 -1.99 -3.42 -7.98
CA PHE A 98 -0.93 -3.57 -6.99
C PHE A 98 -0.56 -2.24 -6.33
N ILE A 99 -0.63 -1.12 -7.07
CA ILE A 99 -0.49 0.22 -6.48
C ILE A 99 -1.63 0.46 -5.49
N ILE A 100 -2.88 0.20 -5.89
CA ILE A 100 -4.05 0.41 -5.02
C ILE A 100 -3.90 -0.41 -3.73
N LEU A 101 -3.50 -1.68 -3.83
CA LEU A 101 -3.27 -2.57 -2.68
C LEU A 101 -2.13 -2.07 -1.76
N ALA A 102 -1.03 -1.58 -2.33
CA ALA A 102 0.05 -0.97 -1.56
C ALA A 102 -0.44 0.29 -0.82
N GLY A 103 -1.23 1.13 -1.48
CA GLY A 103 -1.82 2.32 -0.87
C GLY A 103 -2.81 1.99 0.25
N PHE A 104 -3.65 0.98 0.07
CA PHE A 104 -4.51 0.46 1.14
C PHE A 104 -3.71 -0.01 2.35
N SER A 105 -2.57 -0.63 2.12
CA SER A 105 -1.72 -1.13 3.20
C SER A 105 -1.12 0.02 4.02
N LEU A 106 -0.66 1.09 3.37
CA LEU A 106 -0.20 2.31 4.04
C LEU A 106 -1.35 3.00 4.79
N LEU A 107 -2.52 3.10 4.17
CA LEU A 107 -3.71 3.71 4.75
C LEU A 107 -4.14 2.97 6.02
N LEU A 108 -4.26 1.65 5.96
CA LEU A 108 -4.57 0.81 7.12
C LEU A 108 -3.50 0.98 8.19
N THR A 109 -2.22 1.07 7.79
CA THR A 109 -1.13 1.29 8.75
C THR A 109 -1.30 2.61 9.51
N GLY A 110 -1.81 3.65 8.84
CA GLY A 110 -2.12 4.94 9.42
C GLY A 110 -3.31 4.95 10.38
N PHE A 111 -4.21 3.97 10.38
CA PHE A 111 -5.33 3.93 11.34
C PHE A 111 -5.01 3.17 12.63
N LEU A 112 -3.85 2.53 12.70
CA LEU A 112 -3.53 1.65 13.80
C LEU A 112 -3.11 2.44 15.06
N PRO A 113 -3.60 2.02 16.25
CA PRO A 113 -3.11 2.58 17.50
C PRO A 113 -1.63 2.24 17.67
N ALA A 114 -0.87 3.22 18.16
CA ALA A 114 0.51 3.03 18.53
C ALA A 114 0.64 2.06 19.71
N GLY A 115 1.58 1.10 19.64
CA GLY A 115 1.95 0.28 20.78
C GLY A 115 2.63 1.13 21.87
N LYS A 116 2.55 0.66 23.14
CA LYS A 116 3.18 1.32 24.30
C LYS A 116 4.66 1.62 24.00
N GLY A 117 5.05 2.89 24.09
CA GLY A 117 6.43 3.36 23.87
C GLY A 117 6.69 4.02 22.50
N LEU A 118 5.91 3.72 21.46
CA LEU A 118 6.06 4.33 20.12
C LEU A 118 5.05 5.46 19.84
N GLU A 119 4.19 5.78 20.80
CA GLU A 119 3.06 6.70 20.67
C GLU A 119 3.45 8.07 20.10
N SER A 120 4.55 8.65 20.58
CA SER A 120 4.97 9.99 20.16
C SER A 120 5.50 10.06 18.72
N LEU A 121 6.07 8.96 18.21
CA LEU A 121 6.56 8.85 16.83
C LEU A 121 5.41 8.55 15.88
N ILE A 122 4.56 7.58 16.24
CA ILE A 122 3.42 7.19 15.43
C ILE A 122 2.45 8.36 15.28
N GLN A 123 2.10 9.11 16.33
CA GLN A 123 1.22 10.28 16.20
C GLN A 123 1.73 11.36 15.22
N THR A 124 3.05 11.48 15.05
CA THR A 124 3.64 12.44 14.11
C THR A 124 3.57 11.89 12.66
N ILE A 125 3.77 10.58 12.50
CA ILE A 125 3.84 9.90 11.20
C ILE A 125 2.45 9.47 10.70
N GLN A 126 1.47 9.35 11.59
CA GLN A 126 0.14 8.84 11.29
C GLN A 126 -0.56 9.61 10.18
N PRO A 127 -0.61 10.96 10.20
CA PRO A 127 -1.26 11.72 9.13
C PRO A 127 -0.53 11.56 7.78
N TRP A 128 0.79 11.39 7.80
CA TRP A 128 1.60 11.12 6.62
C TRP A 128 1.29 9.75 6.01
N LEU A 129 1.12 8.72 6.83
CA LEU A 129 0.76 7.38 6.33
C LEU A 129 -0.63 7.37 5.70
N ILE A 130 -1.61 8.02 6.34
CA ILE A 130 -2.97 8.11 5.82
C ILE A 130 -2.98 8.87 4.49
N SER A 131 -2.36 10.06 4.44
CA SER A 131 -2.34 10.87 3.22
C SER A 131 -1.58 10.20 2.08
N SER A 132 -0.44 9.54 2.38
CA SER A 132 0.36 8.83 1.39
C SER A 132 -0.38 7.59 0.89
N GLY A 133 -1.05 6.85 1.77
CA GLY A 133 -1.91 5.74 1.37
C GLY A 133 -3.03 6.18 0.42
N LEU A 134 -3.72 7.29 0.73
CA LEU A 134 -4.72 7.88 -0.15
C LEU A 134 -4.12 8.35 -1.50
N ALA A 135 -2.96 8.99 -1.49
CA ALA A 135 -2.27 9.42 -2.70
C ALA A 135 -1.88 8.25 -3.59
N VAL A 136 -1.40 7.15 -3.01
CA VAL A 136 -1.04 5.92 -3.73
C VAL A 136 -2.31 5.24 -4.29
N ILE A 137 -3.39 5.13 -3.50
CA ILE A 137 -4.68 4.62 -4.00
C ILE A 137 -5.18 5.46 -5.17
N LEU A 138 -5.11 6.79 -5.06
CA LEU A 138 -5.53 7.71 -6.11
C LEU A 138 -4.69 7.51 -7.37
N THR A 139 -3.36 7.44 -7.23
CA THR A 139 -2.43 7.14 -8.34
C THR A 139 -2.82 5.84 -9.05
N GLY A 140 -2.99 4.76 -8.30
CA GLY A 140 -3.36 3.45 -8.85
C GLY A 140 -4.73 3.48 -9.52
N SER A 141 -5.70 4.21 -8.95
CA SER A 141 -7.04 4.35 -9.51
C SER A 141 -7.04 5.14 -10.82
N LEU A 142 -6.28 6.25 -10.89
CA LEU A 142 -6.16 7.07 -12.09
C LEU A 142 -5.48 6.29 -13.21
N PHE A 143 -4.39 5.56 -12.91
CA PHE A 143 -3.77 4.65 -13.87
C PHE A 143 -4.76 3.57 -14.33
N PHE A 144 -5.46 2.91 -13.41
CA PHE A 144 -6.41 1.86 -13.75
C PHE A 144 -7.49 2.34 -14.72
N VAL A 145 -8.13 3.47 -14.41
CA VAL A 145 -9.17 4.10 -15.23
C VAL A 145 -8.65 4.49 -16.62
N GLN A 146 -7.42 5.02 -16.69
CA GLN A 146 -6.79 5.39 -17.95
C GLN A 146 -6.46 4.16 -18.80
N THR A 147 -5.94 3.10 -18.18
CA THR A 147 -5.51 1.89 -18.89
C THR A 147 -6.67 1.08 -19.45
N ILE A 148 -7.82 1.07 -18.79
CA ILE A 148 -9.04 0.43 -19.32
C ILE A 148 -9.76 1.30 -20.37
N ASN A 149 -9.21 2.46 -20.72
CA ASN A 149 -9.81 3.46 -21.63
C ASN A 149 -11.22 3.91 -21.23
N PHE A 150 -11.59 3.78 -19.95
CA PHE A 150 -12.91 4.19 -19.47
C PHE A 150 -13.06 5.71 -19.49
N PHE A 151 -11.99 6.43 -19.14
CA PHE A 151 -11.98 7.89 -19.09
C PHE A 151 -10.58 8.44 -19.39
N ASN A 152 -10.49 9.42 -20.28
CA ASN A 152 -9.23 10.05 -20.63
C ASN A 152 -9.01 11.30 -19.77
N ILE A 153 -8.36 11.10 -18.62
CA ILE A 153 -8.09 12.15 -17.62
C ILE A 153 -7.25 13.27 -18.23
N ASN A 154 -6.35 12.95 -19.17
CA ASN A 154 -5.45 13.94 -19.79
C ASN A 154 -6.19 15.03 -20.56
N LYS A 155 -7.46 14.80 -20.97
CA LYS A 155 -8.30 15.82 -21.60
C LYS A 155 -8.70 16.95 -20.64
N PHE A 156 -8.83 16.63 -19.34
CA PHE A 156 -9.27 17.58 -18.32
C PHE A 156 -8.08 18.09 -17.50
N VAL A 157 -7.16 17.19 -17.15
CA VAL A 157 -5.97 17.48 -16.35
C VAL A 157 -4.78 16.78 -17.02
N PRO A 158 -4.05 17.45 -17.93
CA PRO A 158 -2.94 16.86 -18.68
C PRO A 158 -1.87 16.25 -17.77
N ASN A 159 -1.62 16.87 -16.62
CA ASN A 159 -0.64 16.46 -15.62
C ASN A 159 -1.33 16.03 -14.33
N TRP A 160 -2.29 15.11 -14.44
CA TRP A 160 -3.07 14.60 -13.31
C TRP A 160 -2.21 14.00 -12.19
N TRP A 161 -0.98 13.58 -12.48
CA TRP A 161 -0.02 13.06 -11.51
C TRP A 161 0.32 14.06 -10.39
N GLY A 162 0.07 15.36 -10.59
CA GLY A 162 0.17 16.36 -9.54
C GLY A 162 -0.88 16.20 -8.42
N LEU A 163 -2.05 15.64 -8.73
CA LEU A 163 -3.13 15.46 -7.75
C LEU A 163 -2.73 14.53 -6.60
N PRO A 164 -2.21 13.29 -6.84
CA PRO A 164 -1.66 12.46 -5.78
C PRO A 164 -0.60 13.15 -4.91
N ILE A 165 0.29 13.94 -5.52
CA ILE A 165 1.35 14.65 -4.77
C ILE A 165 0.75 15.66 -3.80
N LEU A 166 -0.27 16.42 -4.23
CA LEU A 166 -0.98 17.35 -3.34
C LEU A 166 -1.72 16.62 -2.23
N VAL A 167 -2.36 15.49 -2.52
CA VAL A 167 -3.01 14.65 -1.51
C VAL A 167 -1.98 14.15 -0.48
N ALA A 168 -0.79 13.73 -0.90
CA ALA A 168 0.28 13.34 0.01
C ALA A 168 0.73 14.51 0.90
N ALA A 169 0.90 15.71 0.32
CA ALA A 169 1.31 16.93 1.02
C ALA A 169 0.32 17.36 2.12
N MET A 170 -0.99 17.07 1.96
CA MET A 170 -1.98 17.34 3.00
C MET A 170 -1.67 16.63 4.33
N GLY A 171 -1.02 15.45 4.29
CA GLY A 171 -0.60 14.75 5.50
C GLY A 171 0.37 15.57 6.35
N GLY A 172 1.29 16.29 5.71
CA GLY A 172 2.20 17.19 6.41
C GLY A 172 1.49 18.39 7.03
N VAL A 173 0.48 18.96 6.36
CA VAL A 173 -0.34 20.05 6.91
C VAL A 173 -1.12 19.57 8.15
N ILE A 174 -1.75 18.40 8.06
CA ILE A 174 -2.50 17.81 9.17
C ILE A 174 -1.55 17.45 10.34
N ALA A 175 -0.38 16.86 10.04
CA ALA A 175 0.64 16.56 11.04
C ALA A 175 1.19 17.81 11.73
N ALA A 176 1.38 18.90 10.98
CA ALA A 176 1.75 20.19 11.53
C ALA A 176 0.68 20.74 12.47
N TYR A 177 -0.59 20.68 12.08
CA TYR A 177 -1.71 21.12 12.92
C TYR A 177 -1.75 20.39 14.27
N PHE A 178 -1.63 19.05 14.25
CA PHE A 178 -1.57 18.27 15.50
C PHE A 178 -0.31 18.57 16.32
N SER A 179 0.83 18.77 15.67
CA SER A 179 2.09 19.13 16.35
C SER A 179 2.03 20.52 16.99
N PHE A 180 1.33 21.47 16.37
CA PHE A 180 1.10 22.80 16.89
C PHE A 180 0.21 22.77 18.13
N LYS A 181 -0.88 22.00 18.08
CA LYS A 181 -1.78 21.80 19.22
C LYS A 181 -1.08 21.13 20.42
N ALA A 182 -0.05 20.35 20.17
CA ALA A 182 0.77 19.69 21.20
C ALA A 182 1.97 20.56 21.70
N ASP A 183 2.03 21.85 21.32
CA ASP A 183 3.10 22.81 21.62
C ASP A 183 4.52 22.36 21.19
N LYS A 184 4.60 21.51 20.15
CA LYS A 184 5.88 21.03 19.59
C LYS A 184 6.28 21.89 18.40
N LYS A 185 6.81 23.09 18.69
CA LYS A 185 7.19 24.08 17.67
C LYS A 185 8.13 23.54 16.59
N THR A 186 9.17 22.80 16.98
CA THR A 186 10.14 22.21 16.04
C THR A 186 9.48 21.20 15.08
N LYS A 187 8.62 20.31 15.60
CA LYS A 187 7.91 19.33 14.77
C LYS A 187 6.90 19.97 13.83
N THR A 188 6.26 21.06 14.27
CA THR A 188 5.35 21.85 13.44
C THR A 188 6.08 22.44 12.24
N GLY A 189 7.25 23.05 12.47
CA GLY A 189 8.08 23.62 11.41
C GLY A 189 8.51 22.57 10.38
N ILE A 190 9.01 21.41 10.83
CA ILE A 190 9.43 20.32 9.94
C ILE A 190 8.27 19.81 9.08
N ASN A 191 7.10 19.57 9.68
CA ASN A 191 5.93 19.06 8.95
C ASN A 191 5.37 20.07 7.94
N LEU A 192 5.31 21.36 8.28
CA LEU A 192 4.91 22.41 7.34
C LEU A 192 5.89 22.52 6.18
N LEU A 193 7.18 22.48 6.48
CA LEU A 193 8.21 22.58 5.46
C LEU A 193 8.13 21.37 4.52
N ALA A 194 8.04 20.16 5.05
CA ALA A 194 7.87 18.95 4.23
C ALA A 194 6.59 19.00 3.37
N ALA A 195 5.47 19.48 3.92
CA ALA A 195 4.24 19.69 3.14
C ALA A 195 4.46 20.70 2.00
N LEU A 196 5.17 21.80 2.27
CA LEU A 196 5.47 22.84 1.30
C LEU A 196 6.36 22.30 0.17
N ILE A 197 7.43 21.56 0.51
CA ILE A 197 8.33 20.89 -0.45
C ILE A 197 7.57 19.97 -1.38
N LEU A 198 6.62 19.18 -0.86
CA LEU A 198 5.82 18.27 -1.68
C LEU A 198 4.73 19.02 -2.47
N SER A 199 4.17 20.09 -1.93
CA SER A 199 3.10 20.84 -2.60
C SER A 199 3.57 21.56 -3.86
N ILE A 200 4.80 22.12 -3.86
CA ILE A 200 5.37 22.85 -5.01
C ILE A 200 5.36 22.01 -6.30
N PRO A 201 5.97 20.82 -6.35
CA PRO A 201 5.96 19.98 -7.56
C PRO A 201 4.54 19.57 -7.95
N GLY A 202 3.67 19.26 -6.98
CA GLY A 202 2.27 18.91 -7.26
C GLY A 202 1.49 20.06 -7.89
N PHE A 203 1.69 21.29 -7.42
CA PHE A 203 1.05 22.48 -7.96
C PHE A 203 1.59 22.80 -9.36
N PHE A 204 2.90 22.70 -9.55
CA PHE A 204 3.55 22.98 -10.84
C PHE A 204 3.14 21.97 -11.91
N ALA A 205 3.00 20.71 -11.53
CA ALA A 205 2.44 19.66 -12.38
C ALA A 205 1.07 20.08 -12.91
N ILE A 206 0.14 20.40 -12.01
CA ILE A 206 -1.24 20.78 -12.37
C ILE A 206 -1.28 22.01 -13.27
N LEU A 207 -0.42 23.00 -13.02
CA LEU A 207 -0.31 24.21 -13.84
C LEU A 207 0.33 23.97 -15.22
N GLY A 208 0.88 22.80 -15.49
CA GLY A 208 1.58 22.53 -16.75
C GLY A 208 2.94 23.22 -16.87
N ILE A 209 3.52 23.66 -15.74
CA ILE A 209 4.86 24.22 -15.72
C ILE A 209 5.86 23.08 -15.96
N GLN A 210 6.79 23.28 -16.91
CA GLN A 210 7.72 22.24 -17.33
C GLN A 210 8.53 21.67 -16.15
N ALA A 211 8.62 20.34 -16.08
CA ALA A 211 9.31 19.60 -15.02
C ALA A 211 10.81 19.95 -14.89
N ASN A 212 11.40 20.59 -15.90
CA ASN A 212 12.79 21.03 -15.89
C ASN A 212 13.08 22.04 -14.77
N LEU A 213 12.07 22.77 -14.30
CA LEU A 213 12.20 23.72 -13.18
C LEU A 213 11.92 23.07 -11.82
N VAL A 214 11.28 21.90 -11.79
CA VAL A 214 10.87 21.23 -10.56
C VAL A 214 12.06 20.66 -9.79
N PHE A 215 13.01 20.05 -10.50
CA PHE A 215 14.19 19.45 -9.88
C PHE A 215 15.12 20.49 -9.21
N PRO A 216 15.47 21.62 -9.84
CA PRO A 216 16.21 22.70 -9.17
C PRO A 216 15.50 23.25 -7.93
N LEU A 217 14.17 23.42 -7.97
CA LEU A 217 13.39 23.92 -6.84
C LEU A 217 13.38 22.95 -5.66
N LEU A 218 13.30 21.64 -5.91
CA LEU A 218 13.42 20.63 -4.87
C LEU A 218 14.79 20.68 -4.18
N ILE A 219 15.87 20.84 -4.95
CA ILE A 219 17.22 20.98 -4.39
C ILE A 219 17.31 22.22 -3.50
N ILE A 220 16.80 23.36 -3.95
CA ILE A 220 16.80 24.61 -3.18
C ILE A 220 16.01 24.43 -1.88
N ALA A 221 14.83 23.80 -1.96
CA ALA A 221 13.98 23.60 -0.79
C ALA A 221 14.61 22.62 0.21
N ILE A 222 15.21 21.52 -0.25
CA ILE A 222 15.99 20.59 0.59
C ILE A 222 17.16 21.32 1.26
N GLY A 223 17.89 22.15 0.52
CA GLY A 223 18.98 22.98 1.05
C GLY A 223 18.52 23.89 2.18
N MET A 224 17.37 24.56 2.02
CA MET A 224 16.78 25.37 3.09
C MET A 224 16.45 24.56 4.35
N VAL A 225 15.96 23.33 4.22
CA VAL A 225 15.68 22.46 5.39
C VAL A 225 16.94 22.18 6.17
N LEU A 226 18.00 21.78 5.47
CA LEU A 226 19.26 21.42 6.10
C LEU A 226 19.84 22.62 6.86
N ILE A 227 19.77 23.82 6.27
CA ILE A 227 20.21 25.06 6.91
C ILE A 227 19.40 25.35 8.18
N ILE A 228 18.07 25.31 8.11
CA ILE A 228 17.20 25.58 9.28
C ILE A 228 17.44 24.55 10.39
N THR A 229 17.59 23.28 10.02
CA THR A 229 17.81 22.19 10.98
C THR A 229 19.15 22.34 11.69
N PHE A 230 20.19 22.75 10.95
CA PHE A 230 21.52 22.97 11.51
C PHE A 230 21.58 24.20 12.42
N ILE A 231 20.88 25.29 12.06
CA ILE A 231 20.81 26.50 12.88
C ILE A 231 20.11 26.22 14.21
N ASN A 232 19.04 25.43 14.22
CA ASN A 232 18.30 25.08 15.44
C ASN A 232 19.01 24.09 16.38
N GLN A 233 20.18 23.55 16.01
CA GLN A 233 20.98 22.68 16.87
C GLN A 233 22.07 23.42 17.66
N LYS A 234 22.27 24.72 17.41
CA LYS A 234 23.11 25.62 18.23
C LYS A 234 22.24 26.38 19.23
#